data_AF-A0A2V5N3L5-F1
#
_entry.id   AF-A0A2V5N3L5-F1
#
_cell.length_a   1.000
_cell.length_b   1.000
_cell.length_c   1.000
_cell.angle_alpha   90.00
_cell.angle_beta   90.00
_cell.angle_gamma   90.00
#
_symmetry.space_group_name_H-M   'P 1'
#
loop_
_entity.id
_entity.type
_entity.pdbx_description
1 polymer ?
#
loop_
_entity_poly.entity_id
_entity_poly.type
_entity_poly.pdbx_seq_one_letter_code
_entity_poly.pdbx_strand_id
1 'polypeptide(L)' 'MPLPRIQRGALWLVDLGYLGKIRPVLVVSVPFRDSERTLCIVVPHTTSLIG' A
#
# COMPACT_ATOMS: atom_id res chain seq x y z
N MET A 1 20.73 1.33 -7.47
CA MET A 1 19.51 0.49 -7.48
C MET A 1 18.33 1.43 -7.67
N PRO A 2 17.50 1.28 -8.72
CA PRO A 2 16.32 2.13 -8.86
C PRO A 2 15.40 1.93 -7.65
N LEU A 3 14.77 3.01 -7.18
CA LEU A 3 13.79 2.92 -6.10
C LEU A 3 12.63 1.99 -6.54
N PRO A 4 12.17 1.08 -5.68
CA PRO A 4 11.05 0.21 -6.00
C PRO A 4 9.82 1.06 -6.34
N ARG A 5 9.24 0.85 -7.53
CA ARG A 5 8.01 1.53 -7.95
C ARG A 5 6.81 0.80 -7.35
N ILE A 6 5.81 1.55 -6.89
CA ILE A 6 4.56 0.98 -6.38
C ILE A 6 3.80 0.36 -7.55
N GLN A 7 3.59 -0.97 -7.50
CA GLN A 7 2.93 -1.74 -8.56
C GLN A 7 1.75 -2.54 -8.00
N ARG A 8 0.72 -2.72 -8.82
CA ARG A 8 -0.43 -3.57 -8.49
C ARG A 8 0.04 -4.99 -8.18
N GLY A 9 -0.47 -5.57 -7.10
CA GLY A 9 -0.09 -6.91 -6.64
C GLY A 9 1.15 -6.94 -5.76
N ALA A 10 1.88 -5.84 -5.60
CA ALA A 10 2.99 -5.76 -4.66
C ALA A 10 2.49 -5.60 -3.22
N LEU A 11 3.23 -6.20 -2.29
CA LEU A 11 3.05 -6.00 -0.86
C LEU A 11 4.00 -4.90 -0.36
N TRP A 12 3.47 -3.99 0.44
CA TRP A 12 4.23 -2.90 1.05
C TRP A 12 3.95 -2.83 2.55
N LEU A 13 4.95 -2.46 3.34
CA LEU A 13 4.76 -2.11 4.74
C LEU A 13 4.41 -0.62 4.79
N VAL A 14 3.21 -0.29 5.26
CA VAL A 14 2.68 1.08 5.24
C VAL A 14 2.26 1.49 6.65
N ASP A 15 2.60 2.71 7.04
CA ASP A 15 2.01 3.37 8.19
C ASP A 15 0.62 3.90 7.81
N LEU A 16 -0.42 3.30 8.38
CA LEU A 16 -1.82 3.69 8.16
C LEU A 16 -2.30 4.76 9.16
N GLY A 17 -1.37 5.46 9.82
CA GLY A 17 -1.64 6.55 10.75
C GLY A 17 -2.12 6.07 12.11
N TYR A 18 -2.65 7.03 12.88
CA TYR A 18 -2.90 6.91 14.33
C TYR A 18 -3.71 5.67 14.75
N LEU A 19 -4.75 5.31 13.99
CA LEU A 19 -5.60 4.13 14.29
C LEU A 19 -5.21 2.88 13.48
N GLY A 20 -4.50 3.05 12.36
CA GLY A 20 -4.26 1.98 11.39
C GLY A 20 -3.10 1.06 11.73
N LYS A 21 -2.11 1.54 12.50
CA LYS A 21 -0.81 0.87 12.78
C LYS A 21 0.01 0.65 11.50
N ILE A 22 1.31 0.36 11.66
CA ILE A 22 2.17 -0.07 10.54
C ILE A 22 1.84 -1.52 10.18
N ARG A 23 1.41 -1.79 8.94
CA ARG A 23 0.96 -3.12 8.50
C ARG A 23 1.33 -3.44 7.05
N PRO A 24 1.46 -4.72 6.68
CA PRO A 24 1.51 -5.11 5.28
C PRO A 24 0.20 -4.73 4.58
N VAL A 25 0.29 -4.19 3.38
CA VAL A 25 -0.86 -3.86 2.54
C VAL A 25 -0.63 -4.35 1.11
N LEU A 26 -1.69 -4.79 0.46
CA LEU A 26 -1.69 -5.14 -0.96
C LEU A 26 -2.09 -3.93 -1.80
N VAL A 27 -1.26 -3.56 -2.77
CA VAL A 27 -1.59 -2.50 -3.74
C VAL A 27 -2.55 -3.04 -4.78
N VAL A 28 -3.71 -2.41 -4.94
CA VAL A 28 -4.74 -2.82 -5.91
C VAL A 28 -4.95 -1.81 -7.05
N SER A 29 -4.49 -0.57 -6.89
CA SER A 29 -4.50 0.45 -7.94
C SER A 29 -3.46 0.20 -9.03
N VAL A 30 -3.68 0.80 -10.21
CA VAL A 30 -2.68 0.86 -11.29
C VAL A 30 -1.54 1.83 -10.93
N PRO A 31 -0.35 1.72 -11.57
CA PRO A 31 0.73 2.68 -11.35
C PRO A 31 0.32 4.10 -11.71
N PHE A 32 0.67 5.05 -10.85
CA PHE A 32 0.50 6.48 -11.12
C PHE A 32 1.52 6.95 -12.18
N ARG A 33 1.14 8.00 -12.91
CA ARG A 33 2.03 8.71 -13.83
C ARG A 33 2.84 9.77 -13.09
N ASP A 34 3.97 10.18 -13.65
CA ASP A 34 4.87 11.15 -13.02
C ASP A 34 4.23 12.54 -12.83
N SER A 35 3.15 12.84 -13.57
CA SER A 35 2.36 14.08 -13.45
C SER A 35 1.19 13.98 -12.45
N GLU A 36 0.94 12.82 -11.89
CA GLU A 36 -0.17 12.57 -10.96
C GLU A 36 0.30 12.67 -9.50
N ARG A 37 -0.64 12.85 -8.57
CA ARG A 37 -0.33 12.65 -7.16
C ARG A 37 -0.10 11.16 -6.92
N THR A 38 0.95 10.83 -6.18
CA THR A 38 1.24 9.47 -5.72
C THR A 38 0.21 8.99 -4.70
N LEU A 39 -0.98 8.62 -5.19
CA LEU A 39 -2.06 8.04 -4.40
C LEU A 39 -2.25 6.59 -4.83
N CYS A 40 -2.41 5.70 -3.86
CA CYS A 40 -2.59 4.28 -4.09
C CYS A 40 -3.79 3.76 -3.30
N ILE A 41 -4.54 2.84 -3.91
CA ILE A 41 -5.60 2.11 -3.21
C ILE A 41 -4.98 0.82 -2.70
N VAL A 42 -5.16 0.56 -1.41
CA VAL A 42 -4.55 -0.59 -0.73
C VAL A 42 -5.57 -1.38 0.08
N VAL A 43 -5.32 -2.68 0.23
CA VAL A 43 -6.06 -3.57 1.15
C VAL A 43 -5.14 -3.93 2.31
N PRO A 44 -5.45 -3.52 3.56
CA PRO A 44 -4.65 -3.90 4.72
C PRO A 44 -4.70 -5.40 4.98
N HIS A 45 -3.55 -6.01 5.22
CA HIS A 45 -3.47 -7.40 5.68
C HIS A 45 -3.73 -7.48 7.18
N THR A 46 -4.60 -8.39 7.60
CA THR A 46 -4.83 -8.73 9.00
C THR A 46 -4.66 -10.23 9.21
N THR A 47 -4.00 -10.60 10.31
CA THR A 47 -3.93 -11.99 10.79
C THR A 47 -5.03 -12.32 11.79
N SER A 48 -5.79 -11.32 12.23
CA SER A 48 -6.97 -11.52 13.08
C SER A 48 -8.16 -11.90 12.21
N LEU A 49 -8.84 -12.99 12.58
CA LEU A 49 -10.05 -13.46 11.87
C LEU A 49 -11.23 -12.47 12.03
N ILE A 50 -11.23 -11.68 13.10
CA ILE A 50 -12.22 -10.66 13.43
C ILE A 50 -11.44 -9.39 13.79
N GLY A 51 -11.83 -8.26 13.20
CA GLY A 51 -11.18 -6.96 13.36
C GLY A 51 -11.43 -6.33 14.71
#